data_AF-A0A954BVW4-F1
#
_entry.id   AF-A0A954BVW4-F1
#
_cell.length_a   1.000
_cell.length_b   1.000
_cell.length_c   1.000
_cell.angle_alpha   90.00
_cell.angle_beta   90.00
_cell.angle_gamma   90.00
#
_symmetry.space_group_name_H-M   'P 1'
#
loop_
_entity.id
_entity.type
_entity.pdbx_description
1 polymer ?
#
loop_
_entity_poly.entity_id
_entity_poly.type
_entity_poly.pdbx_seq_one_letter_code
_entity_poly.pdbx_strand_id
1 'polypeptide(L)'
;MRRIAILACCSAVALVASCGPAEKSGSNAPKPAGAAPGNSAPEQTGPHQAGVTETGWKYQANLDKGVRWILDNQREKGFWGDMHQRPADIYLGSLNSLYVFQNASAALCVMGLMQQPPTDEIEKAINRGLEYLIMSPDTPRGTADTFYNIWSNSYVLQCLCTAIQDERYAKLKPR
;
A
#
# COMPACT_ATOMS: atom_id res chain seq x y z
N MET A 1 -16.89 50.36 30.07
CA MET A 1 -18.36 50.22 30.17
C MET A 1 -18.77 49.08 29.23
N ARG A 2 -19.00 47.87 29.75
CA ARG A 2 -20.28 47.12 29.73
C ARG A 2 -20.96 47.14 28.35
N ARG A 3 -21.21 46.00 27.69
CA ARG A 3 -22.24 45.03 28.12
C ARG A 3 -21.92 43.57 27.75
N ILE A 4 -22.22 42.72 28.73
CA ILE A 4 -22.31 41.26 28.76
C ILE A 4 -23.69 40.85 28.23
N ALA A 5 -23.80 39.70 27.56
CA ALA A 5 -25.01 38.87 27.61
C ALA A 5 -24.65 37.39 27.41
N ILE A 6 -24.72 36.65 28.52
CA ILE A 6 -24.75 35.20 28.65
C ILE A 6 -26.23 34.77 28.64
N LEU A 7 -26.57 33.65 28.00
CA LEU A 7 -27.68 32.73 28.33
C LEU A 7 -27.48 31.50 27.40
N ALA A 8 -27.04 30.30 27.79
CA ALA A 8 -27.40 29.35 28.86
C ALA A 8 -28.73 28.59 28.64
N CYS A 9 -28.57 27.28 28.37
CA CYS A 9 -29.28 26.14 28.97
C CYS A 9 -30.38 25.38 28.20
N CYS A 10 -30.16 24.05 28.17
CA CYS A 10 -31.12 22.93 28.35
C CYS A 10 -32.08 22.61 27.20
N SER A 11 -32.46 21.37 26.87
CA SER A 11 -32.16 19.99 27.28
C SER A 11 -33.00 19.06 26.37
N ALA A 12 -32.65 17.77 26.31
CA ALA A 12 -33.57 16.61 26.42
C ALA A 12 -33.35 15.51 25.36
N VAL A 13 -32.78 14.41 25.85
CA VAL A 13 -32.90 13.05 25.31
C VAL A 13 -34.32 12.56 25.59
N ALA A 14 -34.97 11.92 24.61
CA ALA A 14 -36.19 11.16 24.83
C ALA A 14 -36.14 9.82 24.07
N LEU A 15 -35.96 8.73 24.82
CA LEU A 15 -36.41 7.40 24.44
C LEU A 15 -37.94 7.38 24.45
N VAL A 16 -38.57 6.77 23.45
CA VAL A 16 -39.97 6.34 23.54
C VAL A 16 -40.07 4.88 23.13
N ALA A 17 -40.51 4.07 24.08
CA ALA A 17 -40.89 2.68 23.93
C ALA A 17 -42.39 2.55 23.61
N SER A 18 -42.68 1.64 22.68
CA SER A 18 -43.87 0.78 22.47
C SER A 18 -45.31 1.33 22.54
N CYS A 19 -46.13 0.99 21.53
CA CYS A 19 -47.15 -0.08 21.67
C CYS A 19 -47.88 -0.34 20.34
N GLY A 20 -47.93 -1.61 19.92
CA GLY A 20 -48.82 -2.15 18.89
C GLY A 20 -49.21 -3.59 19.29
N PRO A 21 -50.42 -4.07 19.00
CA PRO A 21 -51.04 -5.19 19.72
C PRO A 21 -50.55 -6.58 19.26
N ALA A 22 -50.63 -7.51 20.20
CA ALA A 22 -50.29 -8.92 20.06
C ALA A 22 -51.40 -9.71 19.34
N GLU A 23 -51.04 -10.56 18.37
CA GLU A 23 -51.90 -11.68 17.97
C GLU A 23 -51.11 -12.95 17.58
N LYS A 24 -51.45 -14.03 18.31
CA LYS A 24 -51.41 -15.48 18.05
C LYS A 24 -50.08 -16.16 17.68
N SER A 25 -49.53 -16.78 18.73
CA SER A 25 -48.57 -17.88 18.73
C SER A 25 -49.08 -19.07 17.90
N GLY A 26 -48.44 -19.28 16.74
CA GLY A 26 -48.39 -20.57 16.05
C GLY A 26 -47.02 -21.20 16.30
N SER A 27 -47.02 -22.32 17.01
CA SER A 27 -45.85 -23.15 17.27
C SER A 27 -45.15 -23.54 15.95
N ASN A 28 -43.96 -23.00 15.72
CA ASN A 28 -43.01 -23.55 14.76
C ASN A 28 -41.70 -23.81 15.49
N ALA A 29 -41.48 -25.07 15.84
CA ALA A 29 -40.20 -25.56 16.28
C ALA A 29 -39.11 -25.14 15.27
N PRO A 30 -37.92 -24.67 15.72
CA PRO A 30 -36.84 -24.36 14.80
C PRO A 30 -36.39 -25.65 14.13
N LYS A 31 -36.55 -25.72 12.81
CA LYS A 31 -35.90 -26.72 11.97
C LYS A 31 -34.38 -26.57 12.17
N PRO A 32 -33.61 -27.64 12.41
CA PRO A 32 -32.16 -27.52 12.58
C PRO A 32 -31.59 -26.88 11.32
N ALA A 33 -30.86 -25.78 11.50
CA ALA A 33 -30.12 -25.13 10.43
C ALA A 33 -29.16 -26.16 9.84
N GLY A 34 -29.38 -26.53 8.58
CA GLY A 34 -28.40 -27.27 7.81
C GLY A 34 -27.09 -26.50 7.84
N ALA A 35 -26.00 -27.22 8.06
CA ALA A 35 -24.65 -26.66 8.12
C ALA A 35 -24.44 -25.68 6.96
N ALA A 36 -24.17 -24.42 7.30
CA ALA A 36 -23.73 -23.45 6.31
C ALA A 36 -22.47 -24.00 5.62
N PRO A 37 -22.35 -23.93 4.28
CA PRO A 37 -21.10 -24.27 3.62
C PRO A 37 -20.03 -23.34 4.19
N GLY A 38 -18.98 -23.93 4.75
CA GLY A 38 -17.89 -23.17 5.34
C GLY A 38 -17.27 -22.25 4.30
N ASN A 39 -17.22 -20.95 4.61
CA ASN A 39 -16.35 -20.02 3.91
C ASN A 39 -14.91 -20.30 4.33
N SER A 40 -14.35 -21.41 3.84
CA SER A 40 -12.91 -21.58 3.81
C SER A 40 -12.40 -20.61 2.77
N ALA A 41 -11.80 -19.50 3.21
CA ALA A 41 -10.98 -18.67 2.34
C ALA A 41 -9.96 -19.59 1.66
N PRO A 42 -9.76 -19.50 0.33
CA PRO A 42 -8.76 -20.31 -0.33
C PRO A 42 -7.42 -20.07 0.35
N GLU A 43 -6.77 -21.18 0.72
CA GLU A 43 -5.43 -21.18 1.28
C GLU A 43 -4.54 -20.36 0.35
N GLN A 44 -3.94 -19.28 0.88
CA GLN A 44 -2.93 -18.53 0.15
C GLN A 44 -1.73 -19.47 -0.04
N THR A 45 -1.74 -20.20 -1.15
CA THR A 45 -0.54 -20.86 -1.65
C THR A 45 0.58 -19.81 -1.67
N GLY A 46 1.74 -20.17 -1.12
CA GLY A 46 2.94 -19.34 -1.10
C GLY A 46 3.27 -18.79 -2.50
N PRO A 47 4.27 -17.89 -2.63
CA PRO A 47 4.52 -17.14 -3.86
C PRO A 47 4.39 -18.05 -5.08
N HIS A 48 3.39 -17.74 -5.91
CA HIS A 48 3.03 -18.53 -7.07
C HIS A 48 4.28 -18.66 -7.94
N GLN A 49 4.93 -19.82 -7.86
CA GLN A 49 5.94 -20.23 -8.81
C GLN A 49 5.18 -20.46 -10.11
N ALA A 50 5.02 -19.39 -10.89
CA ALA A 50 4.47 -19.48 -12.22
C ALA A 50 5.33 -20.52 -12.96
N GLY A 51 4.72 -21.64 -13.32
CA GLY A 51 5.37 -22.63 -14.17
C GLY A 51 5.72 -21.94 -15.48
N VAL A 52 6.99 -21.56 -15.65
CA VAL A 52 7.48 -20.94 -16.87
C VAL A 52 7.56 -22.04 -17.91
N THR A 53 6.47 -22.25 -18.64
CA THR A 53 6.56 -22.82 -19.98
C THR A 53 7.23 -21.75 -20.83
N GLU A 54 8.36 -22.07 -21.48
CA GLU A 54 9.07 -21.17 -22.40
C GLU A 54 8.25 -20.88 -23.66
N THR A 55 7.12 -20.22 -23.50
CA THR A 55 6.55 -19.38 -24.54
C THR A 55 6.97 -17.97 -24.16
N GLY A 56 8.10 -17.51 -24.72
CA GLY A 56 8.64 -16.19 -24.44
C GLY A 56 7.52 -15.15 -24.55
N TRP A 57 7.31 -14.38 -23.50
CA TRP A 57 6.22 -13.40 -23.46
C TRP A 57 6.37 -12.46 -24.66
N LYS A 58 5.28 -12.22 -25.41
CA LYS A 58 5.32 -11.44 -26.68
C LYS A 58 5.94 -10.04 -26.56
N TYR A 59 6.11 -9.53 -25.35
CA TYR A 59 6.70 -8.23 -25.05
C TYR A 59 8.00 -8.32 -24.22
N GLN A 60 8.70 -9.45 -24.22
CA GLN A 60 9.95 -9.61 -23.47
C GLN A 60 10.96 -8.51 -23.82
N ALA A 61 11.14 -8.20 -25.10
CA ALA A 61 12.04 -7.12 -25.54
C ALA A 61 11.65 -5.74 -24.98
N ASN A 62 10.39 -5.50 -24.63
CA ASN A 62 9.96 -4.26 -23.99
C ASN A 62 10.24 -4.28 -22.48
N LEU A 63 10.13 -5.44 -21.83
CA LEU A 63 10.58 -5.60 -20.43
C LEU A 63 12.08 -5.38 -20.33
N ASP A 64 12.86 -5.99 -21.22
CA ASP A 64 14.32 -5.87 -21.20
C ASP A 64 14.76 -4.41 -21.35
N LYS A 65 14.09 -3.65 -22.23
CA LYS A 65 14.28 -2.20 -22.34
C LYS A 65 13.90 -1.45 -21.07
N GLY A 66 12.81 -1.84 -20.41
CA GLY A 66 12.38 -1.27 -19.13
C GLY A 66 13.41 -1.53 -18.01
N VAL A 67 13.89 -2.76 -17.90
CA VAL A 67 14.93 -3.15 -16.93
C VAL A 67 16.22 -2.38 -17.20
N ARG A 68 16.67 -2.31 -18.47
CA ARG A 68 17.84 -1.52 -18.84
C ARG A 68 17.68 -0.05 -18.46
N TRP A 69 16.52 0.54 -18.75
CA TRP A 69 16.24 1.93 -18.36
C TRP A 69 16.32 2.11 -16.84
N ILE A 70 15.76 1.20 -16.05
CA ILE A 70 15.84 1.25 -14.58
C ILE A 70 17.31 1.26 -14.13
N LEU A 71 18.14 0.37 -14.67
CA LEU A 71 19.57 0.30 -14.32
C LEU A 71 20.33 1.57 -14.73
N ASP A 72 20.09 2.09 -15.93
CA ASP A 72 20.76 3.28 -16.47
C ASP A 72 20.38 4.59 -15.75
N ASN A 73 19.20 4.63 -15.13
CA ASN A 73 18.63 5.87 -14.59
C ASN A 73 18.57 5.92 -13.06
N GLN A 74 19.19 4.96 -12.36
CA GLN A 74 19.32 5.02 -10.91
C GLN A 74 20.22 6.20 -10.51
N ARG A 75 19.72 7.09 -9.67
CA ARG A 75 20.48 8.26 -9.20
C ARG A 75 21.62 7.84 -8.28
N GLU A 76 22.59 8.73 -8.04
CA GLU A 76 23.76 8.48 -7.19
C GLU A 76 23.38 7.94 -5.81
N LYS A 77 22.34 8.51 -5.18
CA LYS A 77 21.82 8.09 -3.88
C LYS A 77 20.91 6.85 -3.92
N GLY A 78 20.78 6.16 -5.05
CA GLY A 78 20.07 4.89 -5.15
C GLY A 78 18.58 4.96 -5.47
N PHE A 79 17.98 6.15 -5.56
CA PHE A 79 16.56 6.32 -5.87
C PHE A 79 16.28 6.52 -7.37
N TRP A 80 14.99 6.47 -7.70
CA TRP A 80 14.42 6.82 -9.00
C TRP A 80 13.31 7.85 -8.83
N GLY A 81 13.00 8.53 -9.93
CA GLY A 81 11.99 9.58 -9.93
C GLY A 81 12.55 10.91 -9.43
N ASP A 82 12.20 11.95 -10.16
CA ASP A 82 12.38 13.33 -9.77
C ASP A 82 11.13 14.08 -10.19
N MET A 83 10.61 14.91 -9.31
CA MET A 83 9.47 15.73 -9.62
C MET A 83 9.73 17.13 -9.09
N HIS A 84 9.40 18.10 -9.93
CA HIS A 84 9.43 19.51 -9.56
C HIS A 84 8.00 20.00 -9.47
N GLN A 85 7.75 21.00 -8.62
CA GLN A 85 6.43 21.62 -8.54
C GLN A 85 6.03 22.23 -9.88
N ARG A 86 4.78 22.02 -10.32
CA ARG A 86 4.22 22.64 -11.52
C ARG A 86 3.05 23.56 -11.15
N PRO A 87 2.79 24.63 -11.94
CA PRO A 87 1.79 25.64 -11.58
C PRO A 87 0.34 25.13 -11.44
N ALA A 88 0.02 23.98 -12.04
CA ALA A 88 -1.34 23.42 -12.08
C ALA A 88 -1.48 22.12 -11.29
N ASP A 89 -0.53 21.79 -10.42
CA ASP A 89 -0.64 20.59 -9.61
C ASP A 89 -1.64 20.79 -8.46
N ILE A 90 -2.86 20.30 -8.66
CA ILE A 90 -3.96 20.40 -7.68
C ILE A 90 -3.71 19.64 -6.37
N TYR A 91 -2.70 18.76 -6.37
CA TYR A 91 -2.43 17.77 -5.34
C TYR A 91 -0.93 17.68 -5.00
N LEU A 92 -0.17 18.75 -5.19
CA LEU A 92 1.22 18.86 -4.74
C LEU A 92 1.34 19.92 -3.65
N GLY A 93 0.60 19.68 -2.56
CA GLY A 93 0.42 20.64 -1.48
C GLY A 93 1.67 20.95 -0.66
N SER A 94 2.78 20.21 -0.82
CA SER A 94 4.05 20.50 -0.12
C SER A 94 5.25 19.77 -0.75
N LEU A 95 6.48 20.08 -0.29
CA LEU A 95 7.69 19.32 -0.62
C LEU A 95 7.58 17.83 -0.24
N ASN A 96 6.81 17.48 0.79
CA ASN A 96 6.57 16.07 1.15
C ASN A 96 5.91 15.32 0.00
N SER A 97 5.06 15.99 -0.78
CA SER A 97 4.48 15.40 -1.97
C SER A 97 5.54 15.06 -3.02
N LEU A 98 6.70 15.73 -3.09
CA LEU A 98 7.77 15.33 -4.02
C LEU A 98 8.46 14.04 -3.55
N TYR A 99 8.80 13.97 -2.26
CA TYR A 99 9.41 12.78 -1.66
C TYR A 99 8.51 11.55 -1.75
N VAL A 100 7.20 11.72 -1.64
CA VAL A 100 6.21 10.66 -1.87
C VAL A 100 6.40 9.97 -3.23
N PHE A 101 6.50 10.72 -4.32
CA PHE A 101 6.61 10.12 -5.65
C PHE A 101 7.98 9.47 -5.84
N GLN A 102 9.01 10.06 -5.25
CA GLN A 102 10.37 9.51 -5.27
C GLN A 102 10.42 8.17 -4.53
N ASN A 103 9.90 8.11 -3.30
CA ASN A 103 9.83 6.88 -2.49
C ASN A 103 9.02 5.79 -3.21
N ALA A 104 7.85 6.14 -3.76
CA ALA A 104 7.02 5.21 -4.52
C ALA A 104 7.73 4.67 -5.78
N SER A 105 8.36 5.54 -6.56
CA SER A 105 9.08 5.17 -7.78
C SER A 105 10.27 4.25 -7.45
N ALA A 106 11.02 4.56 -6.40
CA ALA A 106 12.12 3.73 -5.95
C ALA A 106 11.65 2.34 -5.52
N ALA A 107 10.58 2.25 -4.73
CA ALA A 107 10.01 0.97 -4.31
C ALA A 107 9.55 0.10 -5.50
N LEU A 108 8.86 0.70 -6.47
CA LEU A 108 8.42 0.00 -7.68
C LEU A 108 9.58 -0.50 -8.53
N CYS A 109 10.63 0.32 -8.71
CA CYS A 109 11.82 -0.07 -9.46
C CYS A 109 12.56 -1.23 -8.77
N VAL A 110 12.73 -1.15 -7.44
CA VAL A 110 13.37 -2.23 -6.66
C VAL A 110 12.57 -3.53 -6.76
N MET A 111 11.24 -3.49 -6.58
CA MET A 111 10.40 -4.68 -6.74
C MET A 111 10.44 -5.25 -8.16
N GLY A 112 10.53 -4.40 -9.19
CA GLY A 112 10.69 -4.83 -10.58
C GLY A 112 12.02 -5.54 -10.82
N LEU A 113 13.11 -5.01 -10.25
CA LEU A 113 14.44 -5.62 -10.32
C LEU A 113 14.53 -6.95 -9.55
N MET A 114 13.85 -7.07 -8.41
CA MET A 114 13.81 -8.32 -7.63
C MET A 114 13.22 -9.50 -8.41
N GLN A 115 12.32 -9.22 -9.36
CA GLN A 115 11.71 -10.21 -10.25
C GLN A 115 12.61 -10.63 -11.42
N GLN A 116 13.74 -9.95 -11.62
CA GLN A 116 14.68 -10.29 -12.69
C GLN A 116 15.68 -11.37 -12.23
N PRO A 117 16.26 -12.14 -13.17
CA PRO A 117 17.38 -13.02 -12.89
C PRO A 117 18.51 -12.26 -12.18
N PRO A 118 19.14 -12.84 -11.14
CA PRO A 118 20.19 -12.17 -10.41
C PRO A 118 21.42 -11.95 -11.30
N THR A 119 21.93 -10.72 -11.28
CA THR A 119 23.22 -10.32 -11.84
C THR A 119 23.87 -9.34 -10.88
N ASP A 120 25.20 -9.20 -10.91
CA ASP A 120 25.92 -8.23 -10.07
C ASP A 120 25.39 -6.80 -10.22
N GLU A 121 25.00 -6.39 -11.43
CA GLU A 121 24.44 -5.06 -11.70
C GLU A 121 23.07 -4.88 -11.03
N ILE A 122 22.18 -5.87 -11.19
CA ILE A 122 20.85 -5.86 -10.59
C ILE A 122 20.93 -5.88 -9.07
N GLU A 123 21.78 -6.73 -8.49
CA GLU A 123 21.92 -6.84 -7.03
C GLU A 123 22.47 -5.55 -6.42
N LYS A 124 23.46 -4.91 -7.05
CA LYS A 124 23.96 -3.59 -6.62
C LYS A 124 22.88 -2.53 -6.70
N ALA A 125 22.09 -2.51 -7.78
CA ALA A 125 21.00 -1.55 -7.93
C ALA A 125 19.91 -1.74 -6.88
N ILE A 126 19.52 -2.99 -6.60
CA ILE A 126 18.56 -3.34 -5.55
C ILE A 126 19.09 -2.87 -4.19
N ASN A 127 20.33 -3.21 -3.82
CA ASN A 127 20.90 -2.85 -2.52
C ASN A 127 20.89 -1.33 -2.29
N ARG A 128 21.33 -0.55 -3.27
CA ARG A 128 21.31 0.92 -3.20
C ARG A 128 19.89 1.48 -3.09
N GLY A 129 18.93 0.86 -3.78
CA GLY A 129 17.52 1.25 -3.70
C GLY A 129 16.92 0.94 -2.33
N LEU A 130 17.22 -0.22 -1.75
CA LEU A 130 16.78 -0.59 -0.41
C LEU A 130 17.39 0.31 0.66
N GLU A 131 18.70 0.60 0.56
CA GLU A 131 19.38 1.54 1.46
C GLU A 131 18.72 2.93 1.42
N TYR A 132 18.44 3.43 0.21
CA TYR A 132 17.67 4.68 0.07
C TYR A 132 16.31 4.60 0.75
N LEU A 133 15.52 3.55 0.53
CA LEU A 133 14.17 3.43 1.07
C LEU A 133 14.16 3.36 2.61
N ILE A 134 15.12 2.65 3.20
CA ILE A 134 15.30 2.57 4.66
C ILE A 134 15.62 3.96 5.24
N MET A 135 16.42 4.74 4.54
CA MET A 135 16.85 6.08 4.96
C MET A 135 15.94 7.20 4.44
N SER A 136 14.86 6.86 3.73
CA SER A 136 14.03 7.83 3.04
C SER A 136 13.29 8.71 4.05
N PRO A 137 13.08 10.01 3.74
CA PRO A 137 12.37 10.90 4.64
C PRO A 137 10.92 10.46 4.81
N ASP A 138 10.40 10.67 6.01
CA ASP A 138 8.98 10.48 6.29
C ASP A 138 8.14 11.36 5.36
N THR A 139 7.04 10.78 4.89
CA THR A 139 6.14 11.43 3.93
C THR A 139 4.74 11.62 4.54
N PRO A 140 4.60 12.45 5.59
CA PRO A 140 3.30 12.69 6.18
C PRO A 140 2.40 13.47 5.22
N ARG A 141 1.09 13.30 5.39
CA ARG A 141 0.11 14.12 4.68
C ARG A 141 0.27 15.58 5.07
N GLY A 142 0.30 16.47 4.08
CA GLY A 142 0.19 17.91 4.34
C GLY A 142 -1.21 18.32 4.78
N THR A 143 -2.23 17.65 4.25
CA THR A 143 -3.67 17.92 4.50
C THR A 143 -4.48 16.62 4.44
N ALA A 144 -5.69 16.60 4.98
CA ALA A 144 -6.51 15.37 5.04
C ALA A 144 -6.99 14.86 3.66
N ASP A 145 -7.13 15.74 2.68
CA ASP A 145 -7.52 15.45 1.30
C ASP A 145 -6.35 14.98 0.41
N THR A 146 -5.11 15.07 0.89
CA THR A 146 -3.92 14.54 0.24
C THR A 146 -3.78 13.03 0.54
N PHE A 147 -4.04 12.17 -0.45
CA PHE A 147 -3.99 10.70 -0.26
C PHE A 147 -2.71 10.03 -0.75
N TYR A 148 -1.82 10.77 -1.41
CA TYR A 148 -0.59 10.21 -1.96
C TYR A 148 0.50 9.93 -0.91
N ASN A 149 0.30 10.11 0.39
CA ASN A 149 1.18 9.39 1.30
C ASN A 149 0.85 7.88 1.30
N ILE A 150 -0.42 7.50 1.12
CA ILE A 150 -0.91 6.13 1.33
C ILE A 150 -0.29 5.17 0.31
N TRP A 151 -0.49 5.42 -0.99
CA TRP A 151 0.10 4.62 -2.07
C TRP A 151 1.63 4.43 -1.95
N SER A 152 2.40 5.48 -1.63
CA SER A 152 3.85 5.44 -1.43
C SER A 152 4.20 4.55 -0.24
N ASN A 153 3.55 4.76 0.90
CA ASN A 153 3.77 3.90 2.07
C ASN A 153 3.41 2.44 1.76
N SER A 154 2.33 2.18 1.02
CA SER A 154 1.97 0.82 0.58
C SER A 154 3.05 0.19 -0.29
N TYR A 155 3.58 0.90 -1.29
CA TYR A 155 4.65 0.36 -2.14
C TYR A 155 5.96 0.17 -1.39
N VAL A 156 6.33 1.11 -0.52
CA VAL A 156 7.55 1.00 0.30
C VAL A 156 7.43 -0.19 1.25
N LEU A 157 6.32 -0.32 1.97
CA LEU A 157 6.08 -1.47 2.86
C LEU A 157 6.08 -2.78 2.09
N GLN A 158 5.41 -2.85 0.95
CA GLN A 158 5.42 -4.04 0.10
C GLN A 158 6.86 -4.39 -0.33
N CYS A 159 7.61 -3.40 -0.81
CA CYS A 159 8.99 -3.58 -1.24
C CYS A 159 9.88 -4.11 -0.10
N LEU A 160 9.80 -3.51 1.09
CA LEU A 160 10.61 -3.93 2.25
C LEU A 160 10.19 -5.32 2.75
N CYS A 161 8.90 -5.62 2.80
CA CYS A 161 8.41 -6.95 3.15
C CYS A 161 8.87 -8.02 2.14
N THR A 162 8.80 -7.71 0.83
CA THR A 162 9.33 -8.58 -0.22
C THR A 162 10.84 -8.75 -0.07
N ALA A 163 11.58 -7.67 0.19
CA ALA A 163 13.02 -7.72 0.41
C ALA A 163 13.40 -8.65 1.58
N ILE A 164 12.71 -8.53 2.71
CA ILE A 164 12.98 -9.36 3.89
C ILE A 164 12.74 -10.84 3.58
N GLN A 165 11.79 -11.16 2.69
CA GLN A 165 11.49 -12.55 2.32
C GLN A 165 12.43 -13.09 1.24
N ASP A 166 13.06 -12.24 0.43
CA ASP A 166 13.94 -12.61 -0.67
C ASP A 166 15.14 -13.46 -0.21
N GLU A 167 15.42 -14.53 -0.96
CA GLU A 167 16.51 -15.47 -0.67
C GLU A 167 17.90 -14.82 -0.71
N ARG A 168 18.06 -13.73 -1.49
CA ARG A 168 19.29 -12.91 -1.51
C ARG A 168 19.67 -12.42 -0.11
N TYR A 169 18.68 -12.22 0.77
CA TYR A 169 18.86 -11.71 2.13
C TYR A 169 18.58 -12.75 3.22
N ALA A 170 18.46 -14.04 2.88
CA ALA A 170 18.12 -15.08 3.84
C ALA A 170 19.08 -15.13 5.05
N LYS A 171 20.35 -14.78 4.86
CA LYS A 171 21.38 -14.72 5.91
C LYS A 171 21.18 -13.59 6.92
N LEU A 172 20.38 -12.57 6.59
CA LEU A 172 20.08 -11.42 7.46
C LEU A 172 18.83 -11.64 8.32
N LYS A 173 18.05 -12.70 8.05
CA LYS A 173 16.84 -13.02 8.82
C LYS A 173 17.25 -13.41 10.25
N PRO A 174 16.67 -12.79 11.30
CA PRO A 174 16.90 -13.23 12.66
C PRO A 174 16.45 -14.68 12.81
N ARG A 175 17.27 -15.49 13.47
CA ARG A 175 16.98 -16.91 13.77
C ARG A 175 15.93 -17.06 14.84
#